data_AF-A0A969KIU0-F1
#
_entry.id   AF-A0A969KIU0-F1
#
_cell.length_a   1.000
_cell.length_b   1.000
_cell.length_c   1.000
_cell.angle_alpha   90.00
_cell.angle_beta   90.00
_cell.angle_gamma   90.00
#
_symmetry.space_group_name_H-M   'P 1'
#
loop_
_entity.id
_entity.type
_entity.pdbx_description
1 polymer ?
#
loop_
_entity_poly.entity_id
_entity_poly.type
_entity_poly.pdbx_seq_one_letter_code
_entity_poly.pdbx_strand_id
1 'polypeptide(L)'
;MIIKRREEAVGTLRTLQAKFELCQHKCDLGSGTKGACFHYHIKQCLGACIGEESPETYNERAKSAITKVQCPELEGNFVLMETARNKTEQAVIVVENGYYQGFGYVDTTENLTTEDLLDSITNYEHNFDVVQIILQHIKNNRLKRDCVLKVAPSSSLEKFFN
;
A
#
# COMPACT_ATOMS: atom_id res chain seq x y z
N MET A 1 5.49 0.28 -5.11
CA MET A 1 5.09 0.26 -6.54
C MET A 1 3.58 0.24 -6.63
N ILE A 2 2.97 1.05 -7.49
CA ILE A 2 1.51 1.08 -7.69
C ILE A 2 1.23 0.67 -9.13
N ILE A 3 0.25 -0.21 -9.34
CA ILE A 3 -0.01 -0.83 -10.64
C ILE A 3 -1.48 -0.62 -11.03
N LYS A 4 -1.73 -0.04 -12.20
CA LYS A 4 -3.07 0.42 -12.63
C LYS A 4 -3.86 -0.66 -13.40
N ARG A 5 -3.16 -1.51 -14.15
CA ARG A 5 -3.78 -2.53 -15.01
C ARG A 5 -3.40 -3.94 -14.58
N ARG A 6 -4.34 -4.87 -14.72
CA ARG A 6 -4.12 -6.30 -14.43
C ARG A 6 -2.92 -6.86 -15.20
N GLU A 7 -2.77 -6.51 -16.48
CA GLU A 7 -1.67 -6.97 -17.32
C GLU A 7 -0.30 -6.51 -16.80
N GLU A 8 -0.21 -5.26 -16.33
CA GLU A 8 0.99 -4.71 -15.71
C GLU A 8 1.28 -5.40 -14.36
N ALA A 9 0.24 -5.74 -13.60
CA ALA A 9 0.39 -6.43 -12.32
C ALA A 9 0.93 -7.84 -12.53
N VAL A 10 0.37 -8.57 -13.50
CA VAL A 10 0.85 -9.88 -13.92
C VAL A 10 2.27 -9.80 -14.48
N GLY A 11 2.57 -8.78 -15.29
CA GLY A 11 3.92 -8.54 -15.82
C GLY A 11 4.95 -8.32 -14.72
N THR A 12 4.62 -7.46 -13.75
CA THR A 12 5.47 -7.18 -12.58
C THR A 12 5.67 -8.44 -11.73
N LEU A 13 4.59 -9.18 -11.48
CA LEU A 13 4.66 -10.44 -10.73
C LEU A 13 5.57 -11.45 -11.42
N ARG A 14 5.50 -11.57 -12.75
CA ARG A 14 6.41 -12.43 -13.53
C ARG A 14 7.87 -11.99 -13.41
N THR A 15 8.14 -10.68 -13.46
CA THR A 15 9.50 -10.15 -13.27
C THR A 15 10.05 -10.47 -11.88
N LEU A 16 9.24 -10.29 -10.83
CA LEU A 16 9.63 -10.65 -9.47
C LEU A 16 9.83 -12.15 -9.32
N GLN A 17 8.91 -12.93 -9.88
CA GLN A 17 8.97 -14.38 -9.83
C GLN A 17 10.28 -14.91 -10.41
N ALA A 18 10.67 -14.44 -11.60
CA ALA A 18 11.94 -14.83 -12.22
C ALA A 18 13.16 -14.34 -11.41
N LYS A 19 13.10 -13.11 -10.88
CA LYS A 19 14.21 -12.51 -10.12
C LYS A 19 14.46 -13.17 -8.76
N PHE A 20 13.41 -13.65 -8.11
CA PHE A 20 13.45 -14.25 -6.76
C PHE A 20 13.24 -15.76 -6.79
N GLU A 21 13.24 -16.38 -7.98
CA GLU A 21 13.07 -17.82 -8.19
C GLU A 21 11.83 -18.38 -7.49
N LEU A 22 10.74 -17.62 -7.57
CA LEU A 22 9.46 -17.99 -6.94
C LEU A 22 8.73 -19.03 -7.80
N CYS A 23 7.92 -19.84 -7.12
CA CYS A 23 7.22 -20.94 -7.75
C CYS A 23 6.00 -20.44 -8.55
N GLN A 24 5.88 -20.83 -9.82
CA GLN A 24 4.74 -20.45 -10.66
C GLN A 24 3.38 -20.86 -10.08
N HIS A 25 3.30 -22.05 -9.46
CA HIS A 25 2.06 -22.52 -8.85
C HIS A 25 1.70 -21.71 -7.59
N LYS A 26 2.70 -21.29 -6.80
CA LYS A 26 2.48 -20.49 -5.61
C LYS A 26 2.20 -19.01 -5.92
N CYS A 27 2.54 -18.56 -7.13
CA CYS A 27 2.24 -17.23 -7.64
C CYS A 27 1.00 -17.19 -8.55
N ASP A 28 0.26 -18.30 -8.71
CA ASP A 28 -0.88 -18.42 -9.64
C ASP A 28 -0.58 -18.00 -11.10
N LEU A 29 0.67 -18.19 -11.53
CA LEU A 29 1.14 -17.85 -12.88
C LEU A 29 1.28 -19.07 -13.80
N GLY A 30 1.29 -20.28 -13.24
CA GLY A 30 1.48 -21.54 -13.97
C GLY A 30 0.17 -22.18 -14.42
N SER A 31 0.25 -23.03 -15.45
CA SER A 31 -0.84 -23.92 -15.85
C SER A 31 -0.65 -25.31 -15.25
N GLY A 32 -1.73 -25.86 -14.70
CA GLY A 32 -1.71 -27.19 -14.05
C GLY A 32 -1.29 -27.13 -12.58
N THR A 33 -1.88 -28.01 -11.77
CA THR A 33 -1.62 -28.10 -10.31
C THR A 33 -0.94 -29.42 -9.92
N LYS A 34 -0.68 -30.30 -10.88
CA LYS A 34 -0.12 -31.63 -10.65
C LYS A 34 1.37 -31.63 -11.00
N GLY A 35 2.19 -32.04 -10.04
CA GLY A 35 3.64 -32.18 -10.21
C GLY A 35 4.41 -30.85 -10.09
N ALA A 36 5.65 -30.86 -10.57
CA ALA A 36 6.53 -29.70 -10.53
C ALA A 36 6.11 -28.63 -11.54
N CYS A 37 6.26 -27.36 -11.16
CA CYS A 37 5.98 -26.25 -12.08
C CYS A 37 7.03 -26.16 -13.20
N PHE A 38 6.69 -25.53 -14.33
CA PHE A 38 7.62 -25.39 -15.46
C PHE A 38 8.95 -24.74 -15.06
N HIS A 39 8.92 -23.73 -14.18
CA HIS A 39 10.13 -23.07 -13.68
C HIS A 39 11.07 -23.98 -12.90
N TYR A 40 10.57 -25.04 -12.29
CA TYR A 40 11.43 -26.02 -11.64
C TYR A 40 12.30 -26.75 -12.69
N HIS A 41 11.70 -27.17 -13.82
CA HIS A 41 12.41 -27.88 -14.88
C HIS A 41 13.52 -27.05 -15.54
N ILE A 42 13.37 -25.72 -15.58
CA ILE A 42 14.38 -24.79 -16.11
C ILE A 42 15.26 -24.17 -15.02
N LYS A 43 15.22 -24.70 -13.78
CA LYS A 43 16.02 -24.24 -12.64
C LYS A 43 15.79 -22.77 -12.22
N GLN A 44 14.58 -22.28 -12.40
CA GLN A 44 14.11 -20.95 -11.96
C GLN A 44 13.12 -21.03 -10.77
N CYS A 45 13.02 -22.20 -10.16
CA CYS A 45 12.26 -22.46 -8.95
C CYS A 45 12.94 -23.61 -8.20
N LEU A 46 13.03 -23.52 -6.87
CA LEU A 46 13.68 -24.53 -6.04
C LEU A 46 12.74 -25.66 -5.58
N GLY A 47 11.56 -25.77 -6.18
CA GLY A 47 10.67 -26.91 -5.93
C GLY A 47 9.69 -26.72 -4.77
N ALA A 48 9.34 -25.48 -4.40
CA ALA A 48 8.34 -25.21 -3.35
C ALA A 48 6.96 -25.85 -3.59
N CYS A 49 6.59 -26.15 -4.84
CA CYS A 49 5.33 -26.85 -5.16
C CYS A 49 5.38 -28.37 -4.97
N ILE A 50 6.57 -28.96 -4.93
CA ILE A 50 6.80 -30.41 -4.78
C ILE A 50 7.43 -30.77 -3.43
N GLY A 51 7.68 -29.78 -2.57
CA GLY A 51 8.22 -29.98 -1.23
C GLY A 51 9.74 -30.17 -1.17
N GLU A 52 10.47 -29.96 -2.27
CA GLU A 52 11.94 -30.01 -2.26
C GLU A 52 12.56 -28.80 -1.56
N GLU A 53 11.87 -27.67 -1.60
CA GLU A 53 12.21 -26.47 -0.86
C GLU A 53 11.34 -26.34 0.40
N SER A 54 11.96 -25.98 1.51
CA SER A 54 11.26 -25.74 2.76
C SER A 54 10.41 -24.45 2.69
N PRO A 55 9.26 -24.41 3.38
CA PRO A 55 8.43 -23.21 3.45
C PRO A 55 9.18 -21.99 3.99
N GLU A 56 10.08 -22.17 4.95
CA GLU A 56 10.86 -21.09 5.57
C GLU A 56 11.73 -20.40 4.52
N THR A 57 12.53 -21.18 3.80
CA THR A 57 13.44 -20.69 2.75
C THR A 57 12.67 -20.01 1.62
N TYR A 58 11.55 -20.60 1.20
CA TYR A 58 10.67 -20.00 0.19
C TYR A 58 10.11 -18.65 0.66
N ASN A 59 9.62 -18.59 1.89
CA ASN A 59 8.99 -17.42 2.46
C ASN A 59 9.97 -16.26 2.64
N GLU A 60 11.25 -16.51 2.90
CA GLU A 60 12.29 -15.46 2.94
C GLU A 60 12.46 -14.78 1.57
N ARG A 61 12.50 -15.56 0.48
CA ARG A 61 12.56 -14.99 -0.88
C ARG A 61 11.26 -14.29 -1.25
N ALA A 62 10.11 -14.86 -0.90
CA ALA A 62 8.80 -14.24 -1.12
C ALA A 62 8.70 -12.88 -0.40
N LYS A 63 9.12 -12.80 0.86
CA LYS A 63 9.18 -11.53 1.61
C LYS A 63 10.11 -10.52 0.94
N SER A 64 11.28 -10.96 0.49
CA SER A 64 12.23 -10.10 -0.23
C SER A 64 11.64 -9.54 -1.53
N ALA A 65 10.83 -10.33 -2.25
CA ALA A 65 10.10 -9.88 -3.43
C ALA A 65 9.01 -8.86 -3.08
N ILE A 66 8.25 -9.10 -2.01
CA ILE A 66 7.21 -8.19 -1.50
C ILE A 66 7.81 -6.82 -1.15
N THR A 67 8.94 -6.79 -0.45
CA THR A 67 9.61 -5.53 -0.08
C THR A 67 10.03 -4.69 -1.30
N LYS A 68 10.24 -5.30 -2.47
CA LYS A 68 10.53 -4.54 -3.71
C LYS A 68 9.31 -3.85 -4.32
N VAL A 69 8.12 -4.33 -4.02
CA VAL A 69 6.87 -3.72 -4.52
C VAL A 69 6.13 -2.89 -3.48
N GLN A 70 6.45 -3.03 -2.20
CA GLN A 70 5.87 -2.18 -1.16
C GLN A 70 6.12 -0.69 -1.42
N CYS A 71 5.14 0.14 -1.07
CA CYS A 71 5.26 1.59 -0.97
C CYS A 71 5.31 1.94 0.52
N PRO A 72 6.50 1.94 1.16
CA PRO A 72 6.60 2.19 2.60
C PRO A 72 6.07 3.58 2.99
N GLU A 73 6.04 4.54 2.06
CA GLU A 73 5.48 5.87 2.29
C GLU A 73 3.96 5.89 2.49
N LEU A 74 3.24 4.87 2.01
CA LEU A 74 1.80 4.73 2.19
C LEU A 74 1.45 3.70 3.27
N GLU A 75 2.43 3.05 3.88
CA GLU A 75 2.14 1.98 4.82
C GLU A 75 1.56 2.53 6.14
N GLY A 76 0.45 1.93 6.57
CA GLY A 76 -0.24 2.26 7.83
C GLY A 76 -1.35 3.30 7.69
N ASN A 77 -1.75 3.84 8.85
CA ASN A 77 -2.85 4.80 8.98
C ASN A 77 -2.28 6.19 9.27
N PHE A 78 -2.62 7.16 8.43
CA PHE A 78 -2.19 8.53 8.63
C PHE A 78 -3.16 9.54 8.02
N VAL A 79 -3.11 10.74 8.58
CA VAL A 79 -3.85 11.90 8.12
C VAL A 79 -2.86 12.92 7.60
N LEU A 80 -3.10 13.43 6.40
CA LEU A 80 -2.37 14.58 5.85
C LEU A 80 -3.21 15.83 6.06
N MET A 81 -2.57 16.85 6.63
CA MET A 81 -3.19 18.16 6.80
C MET A 81 -2.40 19.20 6.01
N GLU A 82 -3.11 19.97 5.19
CA GLU A 82 -2.51 21.01 4.36
C GLU A 82 -3.28 22.32 4.52
N THR A 83 -2.58 23.45 4.53
CA THR A 83 -3.22 24.76 4.52
C THR A 83 -3.94 24.96 3.20
N ALA A 84 -5.25 25.21 3.25
CA ALA A 84 -6.05 25.48 2.07
C ALA A 84 -5.80 26.90 1.54
N ARG A 85 -6.58 27.32 0.54
CA ARG A 85 -6.44 28.62 -0.13
C ARG A 85 -6.63 29.81 0.82
N ASN A 86 -7.42 29.61 1.89
CA ASN A 86 -7.65 30.60 2.93
C ASN A 86 -6.79 30.27 4.16
N LYS A 87 -6.22 31.29 4.82
CA LYS A 87 -5.39 31.09 6.02
C LYS A 87 -6.11 30.45 7.21
N THR A 88 -7.44 30.38 7.16
CA THR A 88 -8.29 29.83 8.22
C THR A 88 -8.74 28.40 7.92
N GLU A 89 -8.50 27.86 6.73
CA GLU A 89 -9.02 26.55 6.32
C GLU A 89 -7.86 25.55 6.13
N GLN A 90 -8.06 24.33 6.63
CA GLN A 90 -7.16 23.20 6.45
C GLN A 90 -7.85 22.08 5.67
N ALA A 91 -7.18 21.58 4.65
CA ALA A 91 -7.57 20.36 3.96
C ALA A 91 -7.07 19.15 4.77
N VAL A 92 -7.94 18.18 4.97
CA VAL A 92 -7.67 16.93 5.70
C VAL A 92 -7.84 15.77 4.72
N ILE A 93 -6.84 14.91 4.62
CA ILE A 93 -6.83 13.75 3.73
C ILE A 93 -6.55 12.52 4.57
N VAL A 94 -7.39 11.49 4.45
CA VAL A 94 -7.26 10.27 5.25
C VAL A 94 -6.80 9.10 4.40
N VAL A 95 -5.76 8.42 4.89
CA VAL A 95 -5.22 7.18 4.33
C VAL A 95 -5.21 6.12 5.42
N GLU A 96 -5.77 4.97 5.10
CA GLU A 96 -5.91 3.84 6.01
C GLU A 96 -5.37 2.57 5.34
N ASN A 97 -4.46 1.86 6.02
CA ASN A 97 -3.83 0.65 5.52
C ASN A 97 -3.23 0.84 4.11
N GLY A 98 -2.78 2.07 3.79
CA GLY A 98 -2.30 2.48 2.47
C GLY A 98 -3.36 2.76 1.40
N TYR A 99 -4.63 2.69 1.77
CA TYR A 99 -5.76 3.06 0.92
C TYR A 99 -6.27 4.45 1.28
N TYR A 100 -6.29 5.33 0.28
CA TYR A 100 -7.02 6.59 0.36
C TYR A 100 -8.51 6.35 0.62
N GLN A 101 -9.05 7.02 1.65
CA GLN A 101 -10.46 6.92 2.06
C GLN A 101 -11.27 8.15 1.65
N GLY A 102 -10.67 9.34 1.70
CA GLY A 102 -11.42 10.57 1.44
C GLY A 102 -10.65 11.84 1.80
N PHE A 103 -11.30 12.97 1.55
CA PHE A 103 -10.80 14.28 1.96
C PHE A 103 -11.93 15.19 2.48
N GLY A 104 -11.56 16.17 3.29
CA GLY A 104 -12.45 17.16 3.87
C GLY A 104 -11.74 18.48 4.11
N TYR A 105 -12.49 19.47 4.57
CA TYR A 105 -11.97 20.78 4.95
C TYR A 105 -12.46 21.13 6.34
N VAL A 106 -11.58 21.72 7.15
CA VAL A 106 -11.84 22.10 8.53
C VAL A 106 -11.34 23.51 8.80
N ASP A 107 -12.07 24.27 9.62
CA ASP A 107 -11.67 25.61 10.00
C ASP A 107 -10.76 25.57 11.24
N THR A 108 -9.58 26.14 11.11
CA THR A 108 -8.54 26.18 12.15
C THR A 108 -8.81 27.17 13.28
N THR A 109 -9.85 27.98 13.15
CA THR A 109 -10.26 28.93 14.19
C THR A 109 -11.09 28.30 15.31
N GLU A 110 -11.61 27.09 15.10
CA GLU A 110 -12.36 26.33 16.11
C GLU A 110 -11.46 25.32 16.84
N ASN A 111 -11.76 25.02 18.10
CA ASN A 111 -11.12 23.92 18.83
C ASN A 111 -11.70 22.59 18.29
N LEU A 112 -11.18 22.14 17.16
CA LEU A 112 -11.61 20.91 16.51
C LEU A 112 -11.29 19.69 17.37
N THR A 113 -12.29 18.86 17.64
CA THR A 113 -12.07 17.53 18.21
C THR A 113 -11.74 16.52 17.11
N THR A 114 -11.19 15.36 17.48
CA THR A 114 -10.93 14.28 16.51
C THR A 114 -12.19 13.76 15.83
N GLU A 115 -13.36 13.92 16.47
CA GLU A 115 -14.66 13.51 15.92
C GLU A 115 -15.14 14.49 14.86
N ASP A 116 -14.99 15.80 15.08
CA ASP A 116 -15.34 16.84 14.10
C ASP A 116 -14.50 16.72 12.82
N LEU A 117 -13.21 16.34 12.96
CA LEU A 117 -12.35 16.05 11.82
C LEU A 117 -12.89 14.89 10.98
N LEU A 118 -13.43 13.86 11.63
CA LEU A 118 -13.93 12.67 10.95
C LEU A 118 -15.24 12.94 10.21
N ASP A 119 -16.16 13.68 10.83
CA ASP A 119 -17.44 14.06 10.24
C ASP A 119 -17.28 15.00 9.03
N SER A 120 -16.18 15.75 8.97
CA SER A 120 -15.85 16.62 7.83
C SER A 120 -15.39 15.86 6.58
N ILE A 121 -15.03 14.58 6.71
CA ILE A 121 -14.44 13.80 5.61
C ILE A 121 -15.55 13.32 4.68
N THR A 122 -15.42 13.70 3.42
CA THR A 122 -16.20 13.07 2.36
C THR A 122 -15.42 11.88 1.81
N ASN A 123 -16.02 10.70 1.85
CA ASN A 123 -15.43 9.48 1.31
C ASN A 123 -15.42 9.53 -0.23
N TYR A 124 -14.29 9.15 -0.82
CA TYR A 124 -14.12 9.09 -2.27
C TYR A 124 -13.48 7.76 -2.67
N GLU A 125 -13.73 7.35 -3.90
CA GLU A 125 -13.15 6.12 -4.42
C GLU A 125 -11.62 6.21 -4.44
N HIS A 126 -10.99 5.15 -3.93
CA HIS A 126 -9.56 4.97 -4.04
C HIS A 126 -9.12 4.93 -5.51
N ASN A 127 -8.37 5.94 -5.94
CA ASN A 127 -7.84 6.02 -7.31
C ASN A 127 -6.32 6.15 -7.32
N PHE A 128 -5.67 5.40 -8.22
CA PHE A 128 -4.24 5.49 -8.53
C PHE A 128 -3.73 6.94 -8.66
N ASP A 129 -4.46 7.78 -9.38
CA ASP A 129 -4.04 9.15 -9.66
C ASP A 129 -4.00 9.97 -8.35
N VAL A 130 -4.94 9.75 -7.43
CA VAL A 130 -4.95 10.34 -6.07
C VAL A 130 -3.76 9.84 -5.26
N VAL A 131 -3.48 8.54 -5.31
CA VAL A 131 -2.35 7.97 -4.58
C VAL A 131 -1.01 8.52 -5.09
N GLN A 132 -0.86 8.73 -6.40
CA GLN A 132 0.34 9.38 -6.96
C GLN A 132 0.49 10.82 -6.46
N ILE A 133 -0.60 11.58 -6.40
CA ILE A 133 -0.61 12.93 -5.84
C ILE A 133 -0.16 12.90 -4.37
N ILE A 134 -0.74 11.99 -3.57
CA ILE A 134 -0.37 11.80 -2.15
C ILE A 134 1.11 11.44 -2.02
N LEU A 135 1.62 10.49 -2.80
CA LEU A 135 3.03 10.09 -2.77
C LEU A 135 3.96 11.24 -3.15
N GLN A 136 3.62 11.96 -4.21
CA GLN A 136 4.40 13.12 -4.66
C GLN A 136 4.41 14.21 -3.59
N HIS A 137 3.27 14.44 -2.94
CA HIS A 137 3.13 15.36 -1.83
C HIS A 137 4.00 14.92 -0.65
N ILE A 138 3.93 13.66 -0.20
CA ILE A 138 4.76 13.13 0.90
C ILE A 138 6.26 13.26 0.58
N LYS A 139 6.67 12.99 -0.68
CA LYS A 139 8.07 13.12 -1.11
C LYS A 139 8.55 14.57 -1.12
N ASN A 140 7.73 15.49 -1.61
CA ASN A 140 8.08 16.91 -1.68
C ASN A 140 8.04 17.59 -0.30
N ASN A 141 7.09 17.21 0.55
CA ASN A 141 6.93 17.75 1.90
C ASN A 141 7.74 16.99 2.96
N ARG A 142 8.61 16.06 2.58
CA ARG A 142 9.55 15.39 3.49
C ARG A 142 10.49 16.37 4.21
N LEU A 143 10.58 17.63 3.75
CA LEU A 143 11.28 18.75 4.38
C LEU A 143 10.42 19.55 5.40
N LYS A 144 9.10 19.36 5.42
CA LYS A 144 8.15 19.96 6.36
C LYS A 144 7.47 18.83 7.14
N ARG A 145 8.06 18.43 8.27
CA ARG A 145 7.55 17.34 9.13
C ARG A 145 6.18 17.62 9.76
N ASP A 146 5.64 18.82 9.59
CA ASP A 146 4.47 19.32 10.32
C ASP A 146 3.12 18.90 9.71
N CYS A 147 3.11 18.27 8.52
CA CYS A 147 1.88 18.00 7.76
C CYS A 147 1.36 16.55 7.84
N VAL A 148 2.09 15.63 8.49
CA VAL A 148 1.72 14.20 8.55
C VAL A 148 1.48 13.78 9.99
N LEU A 149 0.23 13.57 10.35
CA LEU A 149 -0.14 12.96 11.63
C LEU A 149 -0.22 11.44 11.43
N LYS A 150 0.79 10.73 11.93
CA LYS A 150 0.74 9.28 12.04
C LYS A 150 -0.15 8.90 13.21
N VAL A 151 -1.18 8.14 12.93
CA VAL A 151 -2.12 7.69 13.96
C VAL A 151 -1.64 6.32 14.44
N ALA A 152 -1.31 6.21 15.72
CA ALA A 152 -1.02 4.92 16.34
C ALA A 152 -2.30 4.06 16.39
N PRO A 153 -2.21 2.72 16.30
CA PRO A 153 -3.36 1.81 16.23
C PRO A 153 -4.15 1.69 17.57
N SER A 154 -4.25 2.74 18.39
CA SER A 154 -4.79 2.61 19.75
C SER A 154 -5.70 3.75 20.25
N SER A 155 -6.24 4.61 19.38
CA SER A 155 -7.04 5.73 19.87
C SER A 155 -8.08 6.20 18.85
N SER A 156 -9.35 5.95 19.19
CA SER A 156 -10.61 6.54 18.65
C SER A 156 -10.91 6.40 17.15
N LEU A 157 -9.91 6.27 16.29
CA LEU A 157 -10.04 6.19 14.82
C LEU A 157 -10.32 4.77 14.30
N GLU A 158 -10.10 3.71 15.09
CA GLU A 158 -10.51 2.34 14.71
C GLU A 158 -12.04 2.21 14.57
N LYS A 159 -12.83 3.06 15.23
CA LYS A 159 -14.29 3.08 15.06
C LYS A 159 -14.74 3.61 13.69
N PHE A 160 -13.85 4.31 12.98
CA PHE A 160 -14.12 4.84 11.65
C PHE A 160 -13.78 3.83 10.55
N PHE A 161 -12.89 2.90 10.86
CA PHE A 161 -12.30 1.95 9.90
C PHE A 161 -12.91 0.54 9.95
N ASN A 162 -13.93 0.33 10.80
CA ASN A 162 -14.57 -0.97 11.04
C ASN A 162 -16.09 -0.87 10.94
#